data_AF-A0A968VDM1-F1
#
_entry.id   AF-A0A968VDM1-F1
#
_cell.length_a   1.000
_cell.length_b   1.000
_cell.length_c   1.000
_cell.angle_alpha   90.00
_cell.angle_beta   90.00
_cell.angle_gamma   90.00
#
_symmetry.space_group_name_H-M   'P 1'
#
loop_
_entity.id
_entity.type
_entity.pdbx_description
1 polymer ?
#
loop_
_entity_poly.entity_id
_entity_poly.type
_entity_poly.pdbx_seq_one_letter_code
_entity_poly.pdbx_strand_id
1 'polypeptide(L)'
;MSAYNLDILAFLEIVKSGSIHPEQWTELYSFAEEMPTDPEDLYEAIDQWLQRGDRAAIRAKWQKFIQNLDAELEATGKAIDNFGEMGFGGSKPQTPPTQSTTDPTLPTILKNEIHLHKLRNFTNSNPANQPPKP
;
A
#
# COMPACT_ATOMS: atom_id res chain seq x y z
N MET A 1 12.96 0.58 11.14
CA MET A 1 11.83 0.78 10.21
C MET A 1 10.68 1.34 11.01
N SER A 2 10.04 2.41 10.55
CA SER A 2 8.89 3.00 11.24
C SER A 2 7.61 2.19 10.99
N ALA A 3 6.64 2.39 11.87
CA ALA A 3 5.24 2.04 11.70
C ALA A 3 4.71 2.39 10.30
N TYR A 4 4.77 3.67 9.94
CA TYR A 4 4.33 4.20 8.65
C TYR A 4 4.90 3.45 7.45
N ASN A 5 6.20 3.11 7.48
CA ASN A 5 6.82 2.37 6.39
C ASN A 5 6.22 0.96 6.23
N LEU A 6 5.89 0.29 7.33
CA LEU A 6 5.34 -1.06 7.28
C LEU A 6 3.90 -1.05 6.75
N ASP A 7 3.09 -0.05 7.10
CA ASP A 7 1.77 0.15 6.51
C ASP A 7 1.83 0.40 5.00
N ILE A 8 2.77 1.26 4.57
CA ILE A 8 3.01 1.53 3.15
C ILE A 8 3.48 0.25 2.43
N LEU A 9 4.38 -0.53 3.05
CA LEU A 9 4.80 -1.83 2.52
C LEU A 9 3.65 -2.82 2.41
N ALA A 10 2.79 -2.90 3.42
CA ALA A 10 1.62 -3.77 3.42
C ALA A 10 0.69 -3.42 2.26
N PHE A 11 0.46 -2.12 2.05
CA PHE A 11 -0.35 -1.66 0.91
C PHE A 11 0.33 -1.94 -0.43
N LEU A 12 1.64 -1.74 -0.54
CA LEU A 12 2.42 -2.07 -1.73
C LEU A 12 2.28 -3.56 -2.11
N GLU A 13 2.33 -4.47 -1.14
CA GLU A 13 2.17 -5.91 -1.42
C GLU A 13 0.76 -6.25 -1.93
N ILE A 14 -0.27 -5.54 -1.48
CA ILE A 14 -1.62 -5.68 -2.05
C ILE A 14 -1.64 -5.23 -3.50
N VAL A 15 -1.04 -4.08 -3.82
CA VAL A 15 -0.94 -3.56 -5.19
C VAL A 15 -0.24 -4.58 -6.09
N LYS A 16 0.90 -5.14 -5.64
CA LYS A 16 1.64 -6.19 -6.37
C LYS A 16 0.85 -7.48 -6.55
N SER A 17 0.04 -7.86 -5.56
CA SER A 17 -0.75 -9.10 -5.62
C SER A 17 -1.84 -9.08 -6.71
N GLY A 18 -2.17 -7.91 -7.27
CA GLY A 18 -3.25 -7.77 -8.24
C GLY A 18 -4.65 -7.99 -7.64
N SER A 19 -4.77 -7.98 -6.30
CA SER A 19 -6.00 -8.24 -5.56
C SER A 19 -7.08 -7.14 -5.67
N ILE A 20 -6.75 -6.02 -6.32
CA ILE A 20 -7.59 -4.83 -6.43
C ILE A 20 -8.51 -5.00 -7.65
N HIS A 21 -9.81 -4.73 -7.48
CA HIS A 21 -10.76 -4.86 -8.58
C HIS A 21 -10.47 -3.83 -9.70
N PRO A 22 -10.73 -4.17 -10.98
CA PRO A 22 -10.49 -3.27 -12.12
C PRO A 22 -11.06 -1.85 -11.94
N GLU A 23 -12.24 -1.71 -11.35
CA GLU A 23 -12.89 -0.43 -11.11
C GLU A 23 -12.13 0.45 -10.10
N GLN A 24 -11.52 -0.19 -9.11
CA GLN A 24 -10.77 0.47 -8.03
C GLN A 24 -9.38 0.94 -8.50
N TRP A 25 -8.84 0.33 -9.56
CA TRP A 25 -7.59 0.77 -10.17
C TRP A 25 -7.66 2.17 -10.76
N THR A 26 -8.80 2.57 -11.32
CA THR A 26 -8.98 3.92 -11.87
C THR A 26 -8.77 4.98 -10.79
N GLU A 27 -9.41 4.80 -9.64
CA GLU A 27 -9.23 5.70 -8.50
C GLU A 27 -7.81 5.61 -7.91
N LEU A 28 -7.19 4.42 -7.93
CA LEU A 28 -5.83 4.25 -7.46
C LEU A 28 -4.81 4.95 -8.39
N TYR A 29 -5.07 5.02 -9.69
CA TYR A 29 -4.23 5.78 -10.62
C TYR A 29 -4.31 7.29 -10.34
N SER A 30 -5.51 7.83 -10.08
CA SER A 30 -5.65 9.23 -9.66
C SER A 30 -4.95 9.50 -8.33
N PHE A 31 -5.11 8.59 -7.37
CA PHE A 31 -4.40 8.64 -6.08
C PHE A 31 -2.87 8.68 -6.25
N ALA A 32 -2.31 7.90 -7.17
CA ALA A 32 -0.87 7.87 -7.42
C ALA A 32 -0.30 9.19 -7.99
N GLU A 33 -1.11 9.98 -8.69
CA GLU A 33 -0.69 11.31 -9.18
C GLU A 33 -0.57 12.31 -8.03
N GLU A 34 -1.49 12.25 -7.07
CA GLU A 34 -1.58 13.15 -5.90
C GLU A 34 -0.89 12.59 -4.65
N MET A 35 -0.15 11.49 -4.80
CA MET A 35 0.45 10.75 -3.69
C MET A 35 1.46 11.62 -2.91
N PRO A 36 1.30 11.75 -1.58
CA PRO A 36 2.27 12.44 -0.75
C PRO A 36 3.63 11.75 -0.76
N THR A 37 4.70 12.54 -0.67
CA THR A 37 6.07 12.02 -0.51
C THR A 37 6.45 11.82 0.94
N ASP A 38 5.76 12.47 1.86
CA ASP A 38 5.94 12.24 3.29
C ASP A 38 5.24 10.94 3.70
N PRO A 39 5.91 10.03 4.42
CA PRO A 39 5.32 8.73 4.76
C PRO A 39 4.19 8.78 5.79
N GLU A 40 4.10 9.80 6.65
CA GLU A 40 2.95 9.99 7.53
C GLU A 40 1.74 10.46 6.72
N ASP A 41 1.92 11.46 5.86
CA ASP A 41 0.86 11.95 4.96
C ASP A 41 0.42 10.83 3.99
N LEU A 42 1.35 10.02 3.50
CA LEU A 42 1.06 8.89 2.63
C LEU A 42 0.26 7.81 3.35
N TYR A 43 0.62 7.51 4.61
CA TYR A 43 -0.16 6.60 5.43
C TYR A 43 -1.61 7.10 5.57
N GLU A 44 -1.82 8.37 5.92
CA GLU A 44 -3.16 8.95 6.03
C GLU A 44 -3.93 8.87 4.71
N ALA A 45 -3.26 9.15 3.59
CA ALA A 45 -3.86 9.10 2.27
C ALA A 45 -4.28 7.65 1.90
N ILE A 46 -3.46 6.65 2.20
CA ILE A 46 -3.79 5.22 2.02
C ILE A 46 -4.97 4.82 2.92
N ASP A 47 -4.93 5.23 4.20
CA ASP A 47 -5.95 4.92 5.19
C ASP A 47 -7.32 5.50 4.77
N GLN A 48 -7.35 6.77 4.36
CA GLN A 48 -8.54 7.42 3.77
C GLN A 48 -9.00 6.73 2.49
N TRP A 49 -8.08 6.30 1.63
CA TRP A 49 -8.44 5.55 0.43
C TRP A 49 -9.10 4.22 0.81
N LEU A 50 -8.58 3.49 1.80
CA LEU A 50 -9.14 2.21 2.25
C LEU A 50 -10.50 2.33 2.96
N GLN A 51 -10.86 3.51 3.48
CA GLN A 51 -12.14 3.76 4.16
C GLN A 51 -13.37 3.61 3.28
N ARG A 52 -13.25 3.81 1.96
CA ARG A 52 -14.41 3.73 1.07
C ARG A 52 -15.05 2.35 1.12
N GLY A 53 -16.39 2.31 1.17
CA GLY A 53 -17.16 1.11 1.51
C GLY A 53 -16.96 -0.07 0.56
N ASP A 54 -16.62 0.19 -0.71
CA ASP A 54 -16.33 -0.80 -1.74
C ASP A 54 -14.97 -1.51 -1.53
N ARG A 55 -14.14 -1.04 -0.59
CA ARG A 55 -12.76 -1.53 -0.37
C ARG A 55 -12.61 -2.40 0.88
N ALA A 56 -13.71 -2.82 1.49
CA ALA A 56 -13.69 -3.65 2.69
C ALA A 56 -12.83 -4.93 2.51
N ALA A 57 -12.89 -5.57 1.33
CA ALA A 57 -12.08 -6.75 1.04
C ALA A 57 -10.57 -6.45 0.95
N ILE A 58 -10.21 -5.30 0.37
CA ILE A 58 -8.81 -4.85 0.31
C ILE A 58 -8.33 -4.51 1.72
N ARG A 59 -9.14 -3.81 2.50
CA ARG A 59 -8.87 -3.46 3.89
C ARG A 59 -8.61 -4.69 4.76
N ALA A 60 -9.43 -5.73 4.63
CA ALA A 60 -9.23 -6.97 5.37
C ALA A 60 -7.90 -7.67 5.01
N LYS A 61 -7.50 -7.65 3.73
CA LYS A 61 -6.20 -8.19 3.29
C LYS A 61 -5.04 -7.37 3.85
N TRP A 62 -5.16 -6.05 3.84
CA TRP A 62 -4.18 -5.12 4.39
C TRP A 62 -3.97 -5.34 5.88
N GLN A 63 -5.04 -5.37 6.67
CA GLN A 63 -4.98 -5.63 8.11
C GLN A 63 -4.34 -6.98 8.43
N LYS A 64 -4.71 -8.03 7.67
CA LYS A 64 -4.10 -9.35 7.86
C LYS A 64 -2.60 -9.34 7.57
N PHE A 65 -2.16 -8.58 6.58
CA PHE A 65 -0.74 -8.45 6.27
C PHE A 65 0.02 -7.74 7.39
N ILE A 66 -0.53 -6.64 7.92
CA ILE A 66 0.02 -5.92 9.08
C ILE A 66 0.14 -6.84 10.29
N GLN A 67 -0.92 -7.60 10.62
CA GLN A 67 -0.90 -8.55 11.74
C GLN A 67 0.16 -9.64 11.58
N ASN A 68 0.36 -10.15 10.36
CA ASN A 68 1.40 -11.13 10.08
C ASN A 68 2.80 -10.52 10.26
N LEU A 69 3.01 -9.30 9.73
CA LEU A 69 4.27 -8.58 9.90
C LEU A 69 4.58 -8.28 11.37
N ASP A 70 3.57 -7.90 12.15
CA ASP A 70 3.71 -7.63 13.58
C ASP A 70 4.18 -8.88 14.33
N ALA A 71 3.52 -10.02 14.08
CA ALA A 71 3.89 -11.30 14.68
C ALA A 71 5.31 -11.74 14.27
N GLU A 72 5.73 -11.50 13.02
CA GLU A 72 7.10 -11.79 12.55
C GLU A 72 8.14 -10.88 13.21
N LEU A 73 7.84 -9.60 13.39
CA LEU A 73 8.71 -8.64 14.06
C LEU A 73 8.84 -8.96 15.56
N GLU A 74 7.74 -9.33 16.21
CA GLU A 74 7.74 -9.80 17.60
C GLU A 74 8.61 -11.05 17.76
N ALA A 75 8.45 -12.04 16.89
CA ALA A 75 9.25 -13.27 16.90
C ALA A 75 10.76 -13.03 16.71
N THR A 76 11.14 -11.93 16.06
CA THR A 76 12.55 -11.55 15.82
C THR A 76 13.11 -10.56 16.84
N GLY A 77 12.32 -10.17 17.86
CA GLY A 77 12.71 -9.18 18.86
C GLY A 77 12.81 -7.77 18.31
N LYS A 78 12.16 -7.49 17.17
CA LYS A 78 12.12 -6.19 16.48
C LYS A 78 10.71 -5.58 16.52
N ALA A 79 9.91 -5.97 17.51
CA ALA A 79 8.57 -5.46 17.72
C ALA A 79 8.57 -3.92 17.67
N ILE A 80 7.57 -3.37 16.99
CA ILE A 80 7.30 -1.94 16.99
C ILE A 80 6.09 -1.75 17.90
N ASP A 81 6.27 -0.95 18.94
CA ASP A 81 5.21 -0.69 19.89
C ASP A 81 3.95 -0.19 19.18
N ASN A 82 2.82 -0.85 19.47
CA ASN A 82 1.48 -0.55 18.96
C ASN A 82 1.30 -0.73 17.44
N PHE A 83 2.16 -1.50 16.75
CA PHE A 83 2.04 -1.74 15.30
C PHE A 83 0.74 -2.46 14.90
N GLY A 84 0.35 -3.52 15.60
CA GLY A 84 -0.93 -4.20 15.38
C GLY A 84 -2.19 -3.39 15.72
N GLU A 85 -2.05 -2.25 16.40
CA GLU A 85 -3.16 -1.35 16.76
C GLU A 85 -3.39 -0.22 15.74
N MET A 86 -2.63 -0.21 14.64
CA MET A 86 -2.72 0.81 13.59
C MET A 86 -3.90 0.54 12.65
N GLY A 87 -4.75 1.56 12.47
CA GLY A 87 -5.87 1.57 11.51
C GLY A 87 -7.28 1.60 12.12
N PHE A 88 -8.12 2.49 11.57
CA PHE A 88 -9.50 2.89 11.89
C PHE A 88 -10.00 2.95 13.34
N GLY A 89 -9.82 4.14 13.94
CA GLY A 89 -10.48 4.62 15.17
C GLY A 89 -9.57 4.73 16.39
N GLY A 90 -8.40 4.09 16.35
CA GLY A 90 -7.31 4.22 17.31
C GLY A 90 -6.17 5.05 16.72
N SER A 91 -5.60 5.90 17.57
CA SER A 91 -4.66 7.00 17.33
C SER A 91 -3.54 6.77 16.30
N LYS A 92 -3.05 7.88 15.71
CA LYS A 92 -1.79 7.93 14.93
C LYS A 92 -0.66 7.19 15.66
N PRO A 93 0.25 6.52 14.94
CA PRO A 93 1.47 5.98 15.52
C PRO A 93 2.17 7.02 16.39
N GLN A 94 2.31 6.76 17.69
CA GLN A 94 3.26 7.52 18.50
C GLN A 94 4.66 7.00 18.17
N THR A 95 5.24 7.48 17.07
CA THR A 95 6.65 7.24 16.82
C THR A 95 7.46 7.97 17.89
N PRO A 96 8.27 7.26 18.72
CA PRO A 96 9.23 7.93 19.58
C PRO A 96 10.17 8.78 18.71
N PRO A 97 10.56 9.99 19.11
CA PRO A 97 11.34 10.92 18.30
C PRO A 97 12.71 10.38 17.85
N THR A 98 13.14 9.24 18.41
CA THR A 98 14.42 8.56 18.13
C THR A 98 14.34 7.45 17.08
N GLN A 99 13.15 7.08 16.57
CA GLN A 99 12.99 5.89 15.71
C GLN A 99 12.59 6.18 14.25
N SER A 100 12.68 7.44 13.82
CA SER A 100 12.36 7.91 12.47
C SER A 100 13.42 7.53 11.43
N THR A 101 13.63 6.23 11.21
CA THR A 101 14.21 5.73 9.95
C THR A 101 13.08 5.44 8.99
N THR A 102 12.46 6.52 8.53
CA THR A 102 11.48 6.49 7.46
C THR A 102 12.22 6.25 6.15
N ASP A 103 11.75 5.34 5.31
CA ASP A 103 12.41 5.04 4.04
C ASP A 103 11.78 5.95 2.98
N PRO A 104 12.48 7.01 2.54
CA PRO A 104 11.91 7.98 1.63
C PRO A 104 11.65 7.40 0.23
N THR A 105 12.11 6.19 -0.06
CA THR A 105 11.93 5.55 -1.36
C THR A 105 10.59 4.85 -1.50
N LEU A 106 9.92 4.49 -0.40
CA LEU A 106 8.65 3.74 -0.43
C LEU A 106 7.53 4.46 -1.20
N PRO A 107 7.29 5.77 -1.03
CA PRO A 107 6.31 6.50 -1.85
C PRO A 107 6.59 6.36 -3.35
N THR A 108 7.86 6.46 -3.74
CA THR A 108 8.28 6.35 -5.14
C THR A 108 8.06 4.93 -5.66
N ILE A 109 8.40 3.91 -4.87
CA ILE A 109 8.20 2.51 -5.23
C ILE A 109 6.71 2.21 -5.42
N LEU A 110 5.86 2.67 -4.49
CA LEU A 110 4.42 2.49 -4.55
C LEU A 110 3.81 3.16 -5.79
N LYS A 111 4.18 4.42 -6.05
CA LYS A 111 3.74 5.14 -7.25
C LYS A 111 4.14 4.40 -8.53
N ASN A 112 5.38 3.94 -8.61
CA ASN A 112 5.87 3.20 -9.77
C ASN A 112 5.13 1.88 -9.98
N GLU A 113 4.83 1.12 -8.91
CA GLU A 113 4.10 -0.15 -9.03
C GLU A 113 2.67 0.07 -9.55
N ILE A 114 1.99 1.11 -9.04
CA ILE A 114 0.65 1.49 -9.52
C ILE A 114 0.70 1.86 -11.02
N HIS A 115 1.70 2.64 -11.44
CA HIS A 115 1.90 3.00 -12.85
C HIS A 115 2.26 1.80 -13.73
N LEU A 116 3.08 0.86 -13.24
CA LEU A 116 3.41 -0.36 -13.96
C LEU A 116 2.17 -1.23 -14.18
N HIS A 117 1.29 -1.32 -13.18
CA HIS A 117 0.01 -2.00 -13.34
C HIS A 117 -0.86 -1.33 -14.41
N LYS A 118 -0.89 0.00 -14.46
CA LYS A 118 -1.55 0.75 -15.54
C LYS A 118 -0.99 0.34 -16.90
N LEU A 119 0.33 0.41 -17.07
CA LEU A 119 0.97 0.08 -18.35
C LEU A 119 0.68 -1.35 -18.78
N ARG A 120 0.79 -2.35 -17.89
CA ARG A 120 0.52 -3.76 -18.21
C ARG A 120 -0.92 -4.01 -18.67
N ASN A 121 -1.89 -3.32 -18.08
CA ASN A 121 -3.31 -3.53 -18.43
C ASN A 121 -3.76 -2.72 -19.64
N PHE A 122 -3.21 -1.53 -19.86
CA PHE A 122 -3.55 -0.71 -21.03
C PHE A 122 -2.77 -1.12 -22.30
N THR A 123 -1.54 -1.65 -22.19
CA THR A 123 -0.76 -2.08 -23.37
C THR A 123 -1.25 -3.40 -23.98
N ASN A 124 -1.95 -4.24 -23.21
CA ASN A 124 -2.62 -5.45 -23.74
C ASN A 124 -3.93 -5.15 -24.49
N SER A 125 -4.37 -3.88 -24.52
CA SER A 125 -5.54 -3.44 -25.28
C SER A 125 -5.20 -2.96 -26.70
N ASN A 126 -3.95 -3.11 -27.16
CA ASN A 126 -3.58 -2.79 -28.53
C ASN A 126 -3.69 -4.05 -29.43
N PRO A 127 -4.71 -4.15 -30.31
CA PRO A 127 -4.83 -5.29 -31.23
C PRO A 127 -3.67 -5.39 -32.24
N ALA A 128 -2.80 -4.37 -32.32
CA ALA A 128 -1.64 -4.36 -33.23
C ALA A 128 -0.48 -5.29 -32.83
N ASN A 129 -0.49 -5.89 -31.63
CA ASN A 129 0.57 -6.80 -31.16
C ASN A 129 0.14 -8.27 -31.04
N GLN A 130 -1.02 -8.67 -31.59
CA GLN A 130 -1.33 -10.09 -31.69
C GLN A 130 -0.46 -10.73 -32.79
N PRO A 131 0.31 -11.81 -32.50
CA PRO A 131 0.98 -12.55 -33.55
C PRO A 131 -0.08 -13.09 -34.54
N PRO A 132 0.22 -13.14 -35.85
CA PRO A 132 -0.72 -13.65 -36.83
C PRO A 132 -1.17 -15.05 -36.43
N LYS A 133 -2.48 -15.24 -36.33
CA LYS A 133 -3.09 -16.52 -35.98
C LYS A 133 -2.79 -17.52 -37.11
N PRO A 134 -2.24 -18.71 -36.81
CA PRO A 134 -2.03 -19.76 -37.81
C PRO A 134 -3.34 -20.33 -38.33
#